data_AF-A0A1I0N5F8-F1
#
_entry.id   AF-A0A1I0N5F8-F1
#
_cell.length_a   1.000
_cell.length_b   1.000
_cell.length_c   1.000
_cell.angle_alpha   90.00
_cell.angle_beta   90.00
_cell.angle_gamma   90.00
#
_symmetry.space_group_name_H-M   'P 1'
#
loop_
_entity.id
_entity.type
_entity.pdbx_description
1 polymer ?
#
loop_
_entity_poly.entity_id
_entity_poly.type
_entity_poly.pdbx_seq_one_letter_code
_entity_poly.pdbx_strand_id
1 'polypeptide(L)'
;MLFLFLVTLLSFLFTAFAVSKPGWDDLLLLSVPITLAGLFLLLRLLQRQTSSRQRKPKRPAQKKVWAIVDGSNVLHWADGEPSIDPLRAVTRRLLELGFSPRVFFDANAGYLLSGRYLHDRDFENILRLQSSSVTVVAKGTIADEAILREARRLNAIVVTNDRYRDWAEMFPEVQTNGFLMRGKYTSNGLMLDVDVKVAS
;
A
#
# COMPACT_ATOMS: atom_id res chain seq x y z
N MET A 1 29.60 -1.82 8.08
CA MET A 1 30.24 -0.61 8.65
C MET A 1 31.67 -0.88 9.09
N LEU A 2 31.94 -1.98 9.81
CA LEU A 2 33.30 -2.36 10.26
C LEU A 2 34.34 -2.40 9.13
N PHE A 3 34.02 -3.04 8.00
CA PHE A 3 34.91 -3.11 6.83
C PHE A 3 35.26 -1.73 6.25
N LEU A 4 34.24 -0.89 6.02
CA LEU A 4 34.39 0.47 5.49
C LEU A 4 35.20 1.37 6.43
N PHE A 5 34.97 1.23 7.74
CA PHE A 5 35.74 1.93 8.77
C PHE A 5 37.20 1.49 8.79
N LEU A 6 37.46 0.18 8.72
CA LEU A 6 38.82 -0.38 8.72
C LEU A 6 39.62 0.05 7.49
N VAL A 7 39.00 0.06 6.31
CA VAL A 7 39.64 0.55 5.07
C VAL A 7 39.94 2.05 5.15
N THR A 8 39.02 2.85 5.68
CA THR A 8 39.22 4.30 5.82
C THR A 8 40.31 4.62 6.85
N LEU A 9 40.32 3.92 7.99
CA LEU A 9 41.32 4.07 9.05
C LEU A 9 42.71 3.68 8.55
N LEU A 10 42.82 2.53 7.86
CA LEU A 10 44.08 2.06 7.31
C LEU A 10 44.62 3.03 6.24
N SER A 11 43.75 3.55 5.37
CA SER A 11 44.14 4.53 4.34
C SER A 11 44.63 5.84 4.97
N PHE A 12 43.98 6.31 6.04
CA PHE A 12 44.40 7.50 6.78
C PHE A 12 45.79 7.31 7.43
N LEU A 13 46.07 6.13 7.99
CA LEU A 13 47.38 5.81 8.56
C LEU A 13 48.48 5.83 7.49
N PHE A 14 48.21 5.31 6.30
CA PHE A 14 49.14 5.38 5.16
C PHE A 14 49.39 6.81 4.71
N THR A 15 48.35 7.66 4.65
CA THR A 15 48.51 9.08 4.34
C THR A 15 49.37 9.79 5.40
N ALA A 16 49.14 9.55 6.68
CA ALA A 16 49.93 10.15 7.77
C ALA A 16 51.40 9.70 7.77
N PHE A 17 51.65 8.42 7.46
CA PHE A 17 53.00 7.88 7.31
C PHE A 17 53.74 8.52 6.13
N ALA A 18 53.09 8.62 4.97
CA ALA A 18 53.67 9.17 3.75
C ALA A 18 54.03 10.66 3.89
N VAL A 19 53.23 11.46 4.60
CA VAL A 19 53.55 12.87 4.89
C VAL A 19 54.74 13.01 5.85
N SER A 20 54.93 12.05 6.76
CA SER A 20 55.98 12.09 7.78
C SER A 20 57.35 11.62 7.27
N LYS A 21 57.41 10.96 6.12
CA LYS A 21 58.62 10.37 5.55
C LYS A 21 58.85 10.88 4.12
N PRO A 22 59.88 11.70 3.87
CA PRO A 22 60.24 12.13 2.52
C PRO A 22 60.50 10.92 1.61
N GLY A 23 60.01 10.95 0.37
CA GLY A 23 60.20 9.88 -0.63
C GLY A 23 59.04 8.90 -0.80
N TRP A 24 57.90 9.12 -0.14
CA TRP A 24 56.70 8.28 -0.23
C TRP A 24 55.52 9.00 -0.90
N ASP A 25 55.80 10.02 -1.71
CA ASP A 25 54.78 10.88 -2.33
C ASP A 25 53.81 10.10 -3.25
N ASP A 26 54.26 9.01 -3.86
CA ASP A 26 53.42 8.13 -4.69
C ASP A 26 52.29 7.47 -3.88
N LEU A 27 52.50 7.21 -2.59
CA LEU A 27 51.45 6.68 -1.72
C LEU A 27 50.37 7.73 -1.42
N LEU A 28 50.68 9.03 -1.51
CA LEU A 28 49.69 10.09 -1.32
C LEU A 28 48.68 10.10 -2.47
N LEU A 29 49.13 9.86 -3.71
CA LEU A 29 48.26 9.80 -4.89
C LEU A 29 47.17 8.74 -4.77
N LEU A 30 47.46 7.61 -4.10
CA LEU A 30 46.49 6.54 -3.89
C LEU A 30 45.71 6.67 -2.59
N SER A 31 46.38 7.00 -1.47
CA SER A 31 45.75 6.99 -0.15
C SER A 31 44.80 8.16 0.10
N VAL A 32 45.06 9.33 -0.49
CA VAL A 32 44.20 10.53 -0.34
C VAL A 32 42.80 10.34 -0.93
N PRO A 33 42.62 9.95 -2.21
CA PRO A 33 41.27 9.79 -2.79
C PRO A 33 40.47 8.68 -2.11
N ILE A 34 41.13 7.59 -1.68
CA ILE A 34 40.48 6.49 -0.95
C ILE A 34 39.99 6.97 0.43
N THR A 35 40.83 7.72 1.15
CA THR A 35 40.46 8.29 2.45
C THR A 35 39.29 9.27 2.33
N LEU A 36 39.30 10.14 1.31
CA LEU A 36 38.21 11.07 1.06
C LEU A 36 36.90 10.37 0.69
N ALA A 37 36.95 9.35 -0.19
CA ALA A 37 35.79 8.57 -0.57
C ALA A 37 35.21 7.76 0.61
N GLY A 38 36.09 7.14 1.42
CA GLY A 38 35.69 6.39 2.62
C GLY A 38 35.03 7.29 3.66
N LEU A 39 35.62 8.47 3.92
CA LEU A 39 35.06 9.48 4.82
C LEU A 39 33.69 9.99 4.32
N PHE A 40 33.56 10.30 3.03
CA PHE A 40 32.30 10.71 2.43
C PHE A 40 31.19 9.66 2.58
N LEU A 41 31.51 8.38 2.36
CA LEU A 41 30.56 7.27 2.54
C LEU A 41 30.18 7.06 4.02
N LEU A 42 31.13 7.19 4.94
CA LEU A 42 30.86 7.14 6.38
C LEU A 42 29.94 8.29 6.83
N LEU A 43 30.19 9.51 6.35
CA LEU A 43 29.34 10.67 6.62
C LEU A 43 27.93 10.48 6.05
N ARG A 44 27.79 9.96 4.82
CA ARG A 44 26.47 9.62 4.25
C ARG A 44 25.75 8.52 5.02
N LEU A 45 26.47 7.53 5.55
CA LEU A 45 25.87 6.47 6.37
C LEU A 45 25.40 7.01 7.72
N LEU A 46 26.17 7.90 8.35
CA LEU A 46 25.79 8.59 9.58
C LEU A 46 24.59 9.51 9.34
N GLN A 47 24.57 10.26 8.24
CA GLN A 47 23.41 11.07 7.82
C GLN A 47 22.17 10.21 7.53
N ARG A 48 22.34 9.06 6.87
CA ARG A 48 21.23 8.11 6.66
C ARG A 48 20.73 7.52 7.98
N GLN A 49 21.59 7.28 8.95
CA GLN A 49 21.20 6.83 10.29
C GLN A 49 20.47 7.91 11.08
N THR A 50 20.89 9.18 11.00
CA THR A 50 20.19 10.31 11.66
C THR A 50 18.88 10.65 10.96
N SER A 51 18.80 10.58 9.63
CA SER A 51 17.52 10.68 8.89
C SER A 51 16.63 9.45 9.10
N SER A 52 17.18 8.27 9.38
CA SER A 52 16.39 7.09 9.78
C SER A 52 15.81 7.23 11.19
N ARG A 53 16.39 8.08 12.04
CA ARG A 53 15.89 8.41 13.38
C ARG A 53 14.65 9.31 13.36
N GLN A 54 14.27 9.85 12.19
CA GLN A 54 12.96 10.47 11.94
C GLN A 54 11.91 9.50 11.37
N ARG A 55 12.19 8.20 11.25
CA ARG A 55 11.09 7.24 11.30
C ARG A 55 10.60 7.25 12.74
N LYS A 56 9.56 8.05 12.99
CA LYS A 56 8.73 8.02 14.22
C LYS A 56 8.67 6.56 14.69
N PRO A 57 8.87 6.28 16.00
CA PRO A 57 8.72 4.92 16.51
C PRO A 57 7.38 4.42 15.99
N LYS A 58 7.40 3.34 15.18
CA LYS A 58 6.17 2.66 14.79
C LYS A 58 5.55 2.25 16.11
N ARG A 59 4.51 2.99 16.54
CA ARG A 59 3.50 2.46 17.47
C ARG A 59 3.28 1.01 17.03
N PRO A 60 3.20 0.03 17.96
CA PRO A 60 2.93 -1.36 17.59
C PRO A 60 1.85 -1.33 16.53
N ALA A 61 2.18 -1.77 15.30
CA ALA A 61 1.36 -1.49 14.15
C ALA A 61 0.00 -2.12 14.45
N GLN A 62 -0.98 -1.27 14.79
CA GLN A 62 -2.32 -1.72 15.11
C GLN A 62 -2.73 -2.62 13.96
N LYS A 63 -3.06 -3.87 14.26
CA LYS A 63 -3.31 -4.90 13.25
C LYS A 63 -4.33 -4.32 12.27
N LYS A 64 -3.89 -4.05 11.04
CA LYS A 64 -4.76 -3.44 10.04
C LYS A 64 -5.93 -4.37 9.81
N VAL A 65 -7.13 -3.90 10.10
CA VAL A 65 -8.37 -4.59 9.74
C VAL A 65 -8.70 -4.16 8.32
N TRP A 66 -8.71 -5.10 7.39
CA TRP A 66 -8.89 -4.80 5.97
C TRP A 66 -10.36 -4.95 5.58
N ALA A 67 -10.79 -4.10 4.65
CA ALA A 67 -12.07 -4.24 3.96
C ALA A 67 -11.81 -4.20 2.45
N ILE A 68 -12.16 -5.28 1.76
CA ILE A 68 -12.17 -5.29 0.29
C ILE A 68 -13.51 -4.73 -0.16
N VAL A 69 -13.49 -3.75 -1.05
CA VAL A 69 -14.70 -3.14 -1.60
C VAL A 69 -14.84 -3.60 -3.04
N ASP A 70 -15.97 -4.22 -3.36
CA ASP A 70 -16.36 -4.47 -4.75
C ASP A 70 -16.83 -3.15 -5.36
N GLY A 71 -15.89 -2.44 -5.96
CA GLY A 71 -16.11 -1.14 -6.57
C GLY A 71 -17.17 -1.23 -7.64
N SER A 72 -17.07 -2.18 -8.58
CA SER A 72 -18.06 -2.34 -9.65
C SER A 72 -19.47 -2.50 -9.10
N ASN A 73 -19.67 -3.35 -8.08
CA ASN A 73 -20.97 -3.51 -7.45
C ASN A 73 -21.45 -2.22 -6.75
N VAL A 74 -20.57 -1.57 -5.99
CA VAL A 74 -20.91 -0.37 -5.20
C VAL A 74 -21.26 0.83 -6.08
N LEU A 75 -20.71 0.93 -7.29
CA LEU A 75 -21.09 2.00 -8.24
C LEU A 75 -22.59 2.01 -8.57
N HIS A 76 -23.24 0.85 -8.48
CA HIS A 76 -24.68 0.68 -8.75
C HIS A 76 -25.56 0.80 -7.51
N TRP A 77 -25.02 1.22 -6.36
CA TRP A 77 -25.82 1.32 -5.13
C TRP A 77 -26.72 2.57 -5.06
N ALA A 78 -26.43 3.59 -5.88
CA ALA A 78 -27.33 4.71 -6.08
C ALA A 78 -28.44 4.34 -7.06
N ASP A 79 -29.61 4.96 -6.92
CA ASP A 79 -30.68 4.82 -7.90
C ASP A 79 -30.25 5.50 -9.22
N GLY A 80 -30.36 4.77 -10.34
CA GLY A 80 -30.09 5.28 -11.69
C GLY A 80 -28.77 4.81 -12.28
N GLU A 81 -28.06 5.71 -12.95
CA GLU A 81 -26.78 5.42 -13.61
C GLU A 81 -25.65 5.16 -12.61
N PRO A 82 -24.63 4.35 -12.98
CA PRO A 82 -23.47 4.10 -12.14
C PRO A 82 -22.84 5.41 -11.67
N SER A 83 -22.68 5.57 -10.36
CA SER A 83 -22.12 6.78 -9.76
C SER A 83 -20.96 6.44 -8.83
N ILE A 84 -20.00 7.36 -8.75
CA ILE A 84 -18.87 7.26 -7.83
C ILE A 84 -19.25 7.62 -6.39
N ASP A 85 -20.39 8.27 -6.17
CA ASP A 85 -20.77 8.83 -4.88
C ASP A 85 -21.01 7.78 -3.78
N PRO A 86 -21.71 6.65 -4.04
CA PRO A 86 -21.79 5.55 -3.09
C PRO A 86 -20.42 5.04 -2.68
N LEU A 87 -19.50 4.90 -3.64
CA LEU A 87 -18.17 4.36 -3.37
C LEU A 87 -17.33 5.31 -2.51
N ARG A 88 -17.45 6.63 -2.72
CA ARG A 88 -16.84 7.64 -1.84
C ARG A 88 -17.42 7.59 -0.43
N ALA A 89 -18.73 7.41 -0.30
CA ALA A 89 -19.38 7.30 0.99
C ALA A 89 -18.92 6.03 1.73
N VAL A 90 -18.84 4.89 1.03
CA VAL A 90 -18.41 3.60 1.59
C VAL A 90 -16.97 3.68 2.07
N THR A 91 -16.05 4.12 1.21
CA THR A 91 -14.63 4.21 1.57
C THR A 91 -14.37 5.15 2.74
N ARG A 92 -15.07 6.30 2.79
CA ARG A 92 -15.02 7.20 3.95
C ARG A 92 -15.53 6.53 5.21
N ARG A 93 -16.69 5.87 5.13
CA ARG A 93 -17.30 5.20 6.28
C ARG A 93 -16.43 4.06 6.82
N LEU A 94 -15.79 3.30 5.95
CA LEU A 94 -14.84 2.25 6.35
C LEU A 94 -13.63 2.82 7.09
N LEU A 95 -13.07 3.93 6.61
CA LEU A 95 -11.96 4.62 7.29
C LEU A 95 -12.39 5.12 8.68
N GLU A 96 -13.59 5.68 8.81
CA GLU A 96 -14.16 6.11 10.11
C GLU A 96 -14.35 4.93 11.08
N LEU A 97 -14.71 3.76 10.57
CA LEU A 97 -14.86 2.52 11.33
C LEU A 97 -13.51 1.84 11.65
N GLY A 98 -12.38 2.41 11.20
CA GLY A 98 -11.04 1.90 11.46
C GLY A 98 -10.55 0.82 10.48
N PHE A 99 -11.29 0.56 9.41
CA PHE A 99 -10.86 -0.35 8.35
C PHE A 99 -9.86 0.33 7.40
N SER A 100 -9.00 -0.47 6.80
CA SER A 100 -8.17 -0.10 5.65
C SER A 100 -8.87 -0.57 4.37
N PRO A 101 -9.54 0.31 3.60
CA PRO A 101 -10.25 -0.09 2.40
C PRO A 101 -9.27 -0.38 1.25
N ARG A 102 -9.56 -1.43 0.49
CA ARG A 102 -8.95 -1.72 -0.81
C ARG A 102 -10.06 -1.99 -1.82
N VAL A 103 -10.13 -1.18 -2.86
CA VAL A 103 -11.21 -1.22 -3.84
C VAL A 103 -10.78 -2.04 -5.05
N PHE A 104 -11.65 -2.94 -5.50
CA PHE A 104 -11.48 -3.70 -6.72
C PHE A 104 -12.51 -3.28 -7.75
N PHE A 105 -12.10 -3.19 -9.00
CA PHE A 105 -12.99 -2.95 -10.13
C PHE A 105 -12.80 -4.05 -11.17
N ASP A 106 -13.87 -4.40 -11.86
CA ASP A 106 -13.75 -5.13 -13.12
C ASP A 106 -13.13 -4.24 -14.21
N ALA A 107 -12.80 -4.86 -15.36
CA ALA A 107 -12.18 -4.17 -16.48
C ALA A 107 -13.09 -3.12 -17.17
N ASN A 108 -14.41 -3.15 -16.90
CA ASN A 108 -15.43 -2.33 -17.56
C ASN A 108 -15.85 -1.11 -16.72
N ALA A 109 -15.57 -1.09 -15.41
CA ALA A 109 -16.00 -0.01 -14.50
C ALA A 109 -15.61 1.39 -14.97
N GLY A 110 -14.43 1.52 -15.61
CA GLY A 110 -14.00 2.80 -16.18
C GLY A 110 -14.93 3.34 -17.26
N TYR A 111 -15.40 2.45 -18.15
CA TYR A 111 -16.31 2.79 -19.23
C TYR A 111 -17.69 3.19 -18.70
N LEU A 112 -18.17 2.51 -17.65
CA LEU A 112 -19.44 2.84 -17.00
C LEU A 112 -19.46 4.25 -16.40
N LEU A 113 -18.33 4.72 -15.85
CA LEU A 113 -18.26 6.03 -15.19
C LEU A 113 -17.83 7.19 -16.08
N SER A 114 -17.02 6.92 -17.10
CA SER A 114 -16.33 7.99 -17.84
C SER A 114 -16.37 7.81 -19.37
N GLY A 115 -17.05 6.78 -19.86
CA GLY A 115 -17.11 6.45 -21.29
C GLY A 115 -15.78 5.99 -21.89
N ARG A 116 -14.73 5.81 -21.06
CA ARG A 116 -13.39 5.36 -21.48
C ARG A 116 -12.78 4.41 -20.46
N TYR A 117 -11.76 3.67 -20.87
CA TYR A 117 -10.97 2.87 -19.94
C TYR A 117 -10.28 3.75 -18.89
N LEU A 118 -10.31 3.30 -17.63
CA LEU A 118 -9.64 3.91 -16.48
C LEU A 118 -8.77 2.85 -15.80
N HIS A 119 -7.53 3.19 -15.47
CA HIS A 119 -6.61 2.32 -14.74
C HIS A 119 -6.63 2.59 -13.24
N ASP A 120 -5.97 1.75 -12.43
CA ASP A 120 -5.89 1.85 -10.95
C ASP A 120 -5.68 3.28 -10.45
N ARG A 121 -4.65 3.96 -10.98
CA ARG A 121 -4.28 5.32 -10.56
C ARG A 121 -5.33 6.38 -10.90
N ASP A 122 -6.17 6.17 -11.91
CA ASP A 122 -7.24 7.11 -12.25
C ASP A 122 -8.31 7.05 -11.16
N PHE A 123 -8.70 5.84 -10.78
CA PHE A 123 -9.63 5.60 -9.68
C PHE A 123 -9.08 6.07 -8.34
N GLU A 124 -7.80 5.85 -8.05
CA GLU A 124 -7.15 6.36 -6.84
C GLU A 124 -7.31 7.89 -6.73
N ASN A 125 -7.09 8.60 -7.83
CA ASN A 125 -7.24 10.06 -7.89
C ASN A 125 -8.70 10.49 -7.72
N ILE A 126 -9.63 9.80 -8.39
CA ILE A 126 -11.08 10.09 -8.33
C ILE A 126 -11.62 9.87 -6.90
N LEU A 127 -11.14 8.84 -6.21
CA LEU A 127 -11.54 8.45 -4.86
C LEU A 127 -10.72 9.13 -3.76
N ARG A 128 -9.61 9.81 -4.12
CA ARG A 128 -8.63 10.39 -3.18
C ARG A 128 -8.09 9.37 -2.18
N LEU A 129 -7.86 8.14 -2.65
CA LEU A 129 -7.27 7.07 -1.85
C LEU A 129 -5.74 7.07 -1.95
N GLN A 130 -5.08 6.38 -1.01
CA GLN A 130 -3.64 6.19 -1.08
C GLN A 130 -3.26 5.34 -2.29
N SER A 131 -2.02 5.50 -2.77
CA SER A 131 -1.50 4.64 -3.82
C SER A 131 -1.51 3.17 -3.38
N SER A 132 -1.86 2.28 -4.31
CA SER A 132 -2.05 0.84 -4.11
C SER A 132 -3.26 0.46 -3.24
N SER A 133 -4.26 1.35 -3.17
CA SER A 133 -5.58 1.07 -2.56
C SER A 133 -6.64 0.68 -3.57
N VAL A 134 -6.38 0.83 -4.88
CA VAL A 134 -7.31 0.41 -5.94
C VAL A 134 -6.64 -0.62 -6.85
N THR A 135 -7.41 -1.61 -7.28
CA THR A 135 -7.02 -2.60 -8.29
C THR A 135 -8.12 -2.69 -9.36
N VAL A 136 -7.79 -2.40 -10.62
CA VAL A 136 -8.64 -2.71 -11.78
C VAL A 136 -8.17 -4.04 -12.34
N VAL A 137 -9.05 -5.03 -12.28
CA VAL A 137 -8.77 -6.39 -12.73
C VAL A 137 -8.55 -6.41 -14.25
N ALA A 138 -7.58 -7.20 -14.71
CA ALA A 138 -7.27 -7.32 -16.13
C ALA A 138 -8.46 -7.89 -16.91
N LYS A 139 -8.59 -7.48 -18.19
CA LYS A 139 -9.64 -8.01 -19.06
C LYS A 139 -9.48 -9.52 -19.21
N GLY A 140 -10.57 -10.26 -19.02
CA GLY A 140 -10.59 -11.73 -19.08
C GLY A 140 -10.30 -12.41 -17.74
N THR A 141 -9.96 -11.65 -16.70
CA THR A 141 -9.93 -12.15 -15.32
C THR A 141 -11.29 -11.95 -14.66
N ILE A 142 -11.75 -12.92 -13.88
CA ILE A 142 -13.01 -12.83 -13.17
C ILE A 142 -12.80 -12.02 -11.89
N ALA A 143 -13.50 -10.88 -11.77
CA ALA A 143 -13.30 -9.93 -10.68
C ALA A 143 -13.66 -10.53 -9.31
N ASP A 144 -14.77 -11.27 -9.23
CA ASP A 144 -15.24 -11.93 -8.01
C ASP A 144 -14.17 -12.85 -7.40
N GLU A 145 -13.50 -13.65 -8.23
CA GLU A 145 -12.42 -14.54 -7.77
C GLU A 145 -11.26 -13.74 -7.19
N ALA A 146 -10.85 -12.67 -7.86
CA ALA A 146 -9.75 -11.81 -7.41
C ALA A 146 -10.10 -11.12 -6.08
N ILE A 147 -11.33 -10.64 -5.94
CA ILE A 147 -11.87 -10.04 -4.72
C ILE A 147 -11.83 -11.04 -3.56
N LEU A 148 -12.41 -12.23 -3.75
CA LEU A 148 -12.52 -13.25 -2.69
C LEU A 148 -11.16 -13.82 -2.30
N ARG A 149 -10.27 -14.05 -3.27
CA ARG A 149 -8.89 -14.50 -3.04
C ARG A 149 -8.11 -13.49 -2.23
N GLU A 150 -8.24 -12.20 -2.53
CA GLU A 150 -7.58 -11.13 -1.79
C GLU A 150 -8.17 -10.96 -0.39
N ALA A 151 -9.51 -11.05 -0.26
CA ALA A 151 -10.18 -10.98 1.02
C ALA A 151 -9.72 -12.08 1.98
N ARG A 152 -9.64 -13.32 1.49
CA ARG A 152 -9.06 -14.45 2.24
C ARG A 152 -7.60 -14.17 2.63
N ARG A 153 -6.77 -13.73 1.67
CA ARG A 153 -5.34 -13.48 1.91
C ARG A 153 -5.10 -12.43 3.01
N LEU A 154 -5.95 -11.40 3.07
CA LEU A 154 -5.86 -10.32 4.05
C LEU A 154 -6.68 -10.53 5.31
N ASN A 155 -7.44 -11.64 5.40
CA ASN A 155 -8.46 -11.85 6.42
C ASN A 155 -9.38 -10.62 6.55
N ALA A 156 -9.85 -10.15 5.40
CA ALA A 156 -10.68 -8.97 5.24
C ALA A 156 -12.15 -9.33 5.12
N ILE A 157 -13.02 -8.38 5.47
CA ILE A 157 -14.42 -8.42 5.02
C ILE A 157 -14.54 -7.96 3.58
N VAL A 158 -15.64 -8.31 2.92
CA VAL A 158 -15.98 -7.85 1.58
C VAL A 158 -17.21 -6.97 1.62
N VAL A 159 -17.11 -5.75 1.09
CA VAL A 159 -18.23 -4.82 0.95
C VAL A 159 -18.82 -4.97 -0.45
N THR A 160 -19.99 -5.57 -0.52
CA THR A 160 -20.74 -5.82 -1.76
C THR A 160 -22.19 -6.16 -1.42
N ASN A 161 -23.11 -5.97 -2.36
CA ASN A 161 -24.46 -6.53 -2.30
C ASN A 161 -24.58 -7.87 -3.03
N ASP A 162 -23.53 -8.29 -3.76
CA ASP A 162 -23.48 -9.63 -4.32
C ASP A 162 -23.42 -10.69 -3.21
N ARG A 163 -23.95 -11.87 -3.52
CA ARG A 163 -23.91 -13.05 -2.65
C ARG A 163 -22.80 -14.02 -3.02
N TYR A 164 -22.18 -13.87 -4.19
CA TYR A 164 -21.14 -14.75 -4.73
C TYR A 164 -21.49 -16.24 -4.60
N ARG A 165 -22.75 -16.61 -4.90
CA ARG A 165 -23.26 -17.97 -4.66
C ARG A 165 -22.47 -19.03 -5.42
N ASP A 166 -22.08 -18.71 -6.65
CA ASP A 166 -21.33 -19.61 -7.53
C ASP A 166 -19.89 -19.85 -7.03
N TRP A 167 -19.40 -18.99 -6.14
CA TRP A 167 -18.06 -19.07 -5.56
C TRP A 167 -18.04 -19.77 -4.20
N ALA A 168 -19.21 -20.12 -3.62
CA ALA A 168 -19.29 -20.64 -2.26
C ALA A 168 -18.55 -21.97 -2.05
N GLU A 169 -18.42 -22.79 -3.09
CA GLU A 169 -17.62 -24.03 -3.03
C GLU A 169 -16.13 -23.75 -2.84
N MET A 170 -15.59 -22.78 -3.57
CA MET A 170 -14.17 -22.39 -3.47
C MET A 170 -13.91 -21.40 -2.33
N PHE A 171 -14.94 -20.65 -1.93
CA PHE A 171 -14.91 -19.59 -0.92
C PHE A 171 -16.08 -19.73 0.06
N PRO A 172 -16.08 -20.74 0.95
CA PRO A 172 -17.16 -20.96 1.91
C PRO A 172 -17.37 -19.77 2.86
N GLU A 173 -16.37 -18.89 3.01
CA GLU A 173 -16.46 -17.67 3.83
C GLU A 173 -17.61 -16.75 3.39
N VAL A 174 -18.05 -16.80 2.12
CA VAL A 174 -19.19 -16.00 1.62
C VAL A 174 -20.51 -16.33 2.33
N GLN A 175 -20.61 -17.51 2.95
CA GLN A 175 -21.77 -17.94 3.74
C GLN A 175 -21.62 -17.60 5.23
N THR A 176 -20.44 -17.15 5.67
CA THR A 176 -20.18 -16.80 7.06
C THR A 176 -20.77 -15.42 7.38
N ASN A 177 -21.58 -15.35 8.44
CA ASN A 177 -22.11 -14.09 8.94
C ASN A 177 -20.98 -13.11 9.29
N GLY A 178 -21.07 -11.89 8.77
CA GLY A 178 -20.07 -10.84 8.98
C GLY A 178 -18.89 -10.84 7.98
N PHE A 179 -18.81 -11.80 7.06
CA PHE A 179 -17.82 -11.74 5.97
C PHE A 179 -18.23 -10.75 4.87
N LEU A 180 -19.51 -10.81 4.45
CA LEU A 180 -20.09 -9.87 3.50
C LEU A 180 -20.78 -8.72 4.23
N MET A 181 -20.28 -7.50 4.05
CA MET A 181 -20.90 -6.27 4.52
C MET A 181 -21.73 -5.66 3.39
N ARG A 182 -23.05 -5.67 3.57
CA ARG A 182 -24.00 -5.12 2.59
C ARG A 182 -24.36 -3.69 2.92
N GLY A 183 -25.00 -3.02 1.97
CA GLY A 183 -25.47 -1.66 2.20
C GLY A 183 -26.43 -1.15 1.15
N LYS A 184 -26.88 0.08 1.35
CA LYS A 184 -27.72 0.81 0.40
C LYS A 184 -27.34 2.28 0.41
N TYR A 185 -27.37 2.91 -0.76
CA TYR A 185 -27.19 4.34 -0.88
C TYR A 185 -28.51 4.99 -1.30
N THR A 186 -28.95 6.00 -0.56
CA THR A 186 -30.22 6.70 -0.80
C THR A 186 -30.01 8.21 -0.69
N SER A 187 -31.06 9.00 -0.94
CA SER A 187 -31.07 10.45 -0.68
C SER A 187 -30.74 10.79 0.78
N ASN A 188 -31.02 9.88 1.72
CA ASN A 188 -30.74 10.06 3.14
C ASN A 188 -29.30 9.64 3.52
N GLY A 189 -28.48 9.26 2.52
CA GLY A 189 -27.09 8.85 2.69
C GLY A 189 -26.87 7.35 2.61
N LEU A 190 -25.67 6.94 3.03
CA LEU A 190 -25.22 5.55 3.05
C LEU A 190 -25.69 4.82 4.31
N MET A 191 -26.29 3.65 4.13
CA MET A 191 -26.55 2.67 5.19
C MET A 191 -25.69 1.44 4.94
N LEU A 192 -24.91 1.03 5.93
CA LEU A 192 -24.13 -0.22 5.92
C LEU A 192 -24.65 -1.16 6.99
N ASP A 193 -24.66 -2.44 6.69
CA ASP A 193 -24.96 -3.51 7.65
C ASP A 193 -23.70 -3.78 8.49
N VAL A 194 -23.59 -3.12 9.65
CA VAL A 194 -22.38 -3.12 10.48
C VAL A 194 -22.41 -4.20 11.57
N ASP A 195 -23.16 -5.29 11.39
CA ASP A 195 -23.14 -6.46 12.29
C ASP A 195 -21.81 -7.26 12.22
N VAL A 196 -20.81 -6.74 11.50
CA VAL A 196 -19.45 -7.26 11.46
C VAL A 196 -18.77 -7.02 12.81
N LYS A 197 -18.58 -8.10 13.59
CA LYS A 197 -17.72 -8.08 14.78
C LYS A 197 -16.32 -7.59 14.40
N VAL A 198 -16.00 -6.35 14.76
CA VAL A 198 -14.61 -5.91 14.84
C VAL A 198 -13.99 -6.72 15.98
N ALA A 199 -13.11 -7.66 15.64
CA ALA A 199 -12.40 -8.46 16.63
C ALA A 199 -11.59 -7.51 17.52
N SER A 200 -12.02 -7.41 18.78
CA SER A 200 -11.36 -6.72 19.89
C SER A 200 -9.97 -7.28 20.15
#